data_AF-A0A1Q7JNR0-F1
#
_entry.id   AF-A0A1Q7JNR0-F1
#
_cell.length_a   1.000
_cell.length_b   1.000
_cell.length_c   1.000
_cell.angle_alpha   90.00
_cell.angle_beta   90.00
_cell.angle_gamma   90.00
#
_symmetry.space_group_name_H-M   'P 1'
#
loop_
_entity.id
_entity.type
_entity.pdbx_description
1 polymer ?
#
loop_
_entity_poly.entity_id
_entity_poly.type
_entity_poly.pdbx_seq_one_letter_code
_entity_poly.pdbx_strand_id
1 'polypeptide(L)'
;MLPVYMSKELEKKPELPVVARLVVEIRSDGRHTIARGMAQDATGERVQVEAEGSSPLQLALALVKALREVPSLARGFAKGLLPGRRK
;
A
#
# COMPACT_ATOMS: atom_id res chain seq x y z
N MET A 1 -34.60 19.05 -23.14
CA MET A 1 -33.37 19.84 -22.91
C MET A 1 -32.98 19.66 -21.44
N LEU A 2 -32.14 18.66 -21.14
CA LEU A 2 -31.68 18.34 -19.78
C LEU A 2 -30.34 19.05 -19.53
N PRO A 3 -30.12 19.69 -18.37
CA PRO A 3 -28.88 20.37 -18.07
C PRO A 3 -27.78 19.33 -17.84
N VAL A 4 -26.78 19.33 -18.72
CA VAL A 4 -25.56 18.55 -18.54
C VAL A 4 -24.84 19.15 -17.34
N TYR A 5 -24.81 18.41 -16.23
CA TYR A 5 -23.97 18.74 -15.08
C TYR A 5 -22.52 18.76 -15.55
N MET A 6 -21.98 19.97 -15.69
CA MET A 6 -20.58 20.23 -16.01
C MET A 6 -19.73 19.57 -14.92
N SER A 7 -19.16 18.41 -15.23
CA SER A 7 -18.23 17.72 -14.33
C SER A 7 -17.01 18.63 -14.21
N LYS A 8 -16.89 19.29 -13.06
CA LYS A 8 -15.75 20.14 -12.70
C LYS A 8 -14.48 19.31 -12.94
N GLU A 9 -13.66 19.71 -13.92
CA GLU A 9 -12.38 19.05 -14.18
C GLU A 9 -11.62 18.94 -12.86
N LEU A 10 -11.27 17.70 -12.50
CA LEU A 10 -10.49 17.43 -11.30
C LEU A 10 -9.11 18.05 -11.53
N GLU A 11 -8.89 19.18 -10.89
CA GLU A 11 -7.63 19.91 -10.88
C GLU A 11 -6.48 18.93 -10.63
N LYS A 12 -5.56 18.83 -11.59
CA LYS A 12 -4.49 17.84 -11.58
C LYS A 12 -3.49 18.22 -10.48
N LYS A 13 -3.66 17.64 -9.29
CA LYS A 13 -2.75 17.85 -8.17
C LYS A 13 -1.35 17.34 -8.54
N PRO A 14 -0.28 18.03 -8.11
CA PRO A 14 1.07 17.54 -8.29
C PRO A 14 1.22 16.15 -7.65
N GLU A 15 1.84 15.24 -8.38
CA GLU A 15 2.04 13.86 -7.93
C GLU A 15 3.07 13.82 -6.80
N LEU A 16 2.75 13.09 -5.73
CA LEU A 16 3.66 12.90 -4.61
C LEU A 16 4.75 11.89 -4.99
N PRO A 17 5.97 12.00 -4.44
CA PRO A 17 7.01 11.01 -4.69
C PRO A 17 6.60 9.64 -4.15
N VAL A 18 6.94 8.59 -4.90
CA VAL A 18 6.73 7.21 -4.47
C VAL A 18 7.76 6.88 -3.38
N VAL A 19 7.28 6.64 -2.16
CA VAL A 19 8.14 6.29 -0.99
C VAL A 19 8.13 4.80 -0.66
N ALA A 20 7.18 4.06 -1.22
CA ALA A 20 7.10 2.60 -1.14
C ALA A 20 6.22 2.06 -2.28
N ARG A 21 6.46 0.83 -2.72
CA ARG A 21 5.64 0.10 -3.68
C ARG A 21 5.36 -1.30 -3.17
N LEU A 22 4.11 -1.74 -3.21
CA LEU A 22 3.70 -3.10 -2.86
C LEU A 22 3.01 -3.73 -4.06
N VAL A 23 3.47 -4.89 -4.48
CA VAL A 23 2.81 -5.70 -5.52
C VAL A 23 2.63 -7.09 -4.95
N VAL A 24 1.38 -7.53 -4.81
CA VAL A 24 1.03 -8.87 -4.34
C VAL A 24 0.00 -9.49 -5.26
N GLU A 25 0.15 -10.78 -5.54
CA GLU A 25 -0.87 -11.61 -6.14
C GLU A 25 -1.67 -12.28 -5.02
N ILE A 26 -3.00 -12.18 -5.07
CA ILE A 26 -3.90 -12.81 -4.12
C ILE A 26 -4.60 -13.97 -4.81
N ARG A 27 -4.44 -15.19 -4.27
CA ARG A 27 -5.16 -16.39 -4.71
C ARG A 27 -6.08 -16.88 -3.60
N SER A 28 -7.30 -17.24 -3.94
CA SER A 28 -8.28 -17.77 -2.99
C SER A 28 -9.08 -18.92 -3.59
N ASP A 29 -9.36 -19.95 -2.78
CA ASP A 29 -10.29 -21.04 -3.11
C ASP A 29 -11.62 -20.93 -2.33
N GLY A 30 -11.83 -19.81 -1.61
CA GLY A 30 -12.99 -19.56 -0.75
C GLY A 30 -12.85 -20.03 0.70
N ARG A 31 -11.81 -20.81 1.05
CA ARG A 31 -11.49 -21.21 2.43
C ARG A 31 -10.09 -20.77 2.86
N HIS A 32 -9.16 -20.77 1.92
CA HIS A 32 -7.78 -20.37 2.08
C HIS A 32 -7.47 -19.25 1.10
N THR A 33 -6.87 -18.19 1.63
CA THR A 33 -6.41 -17.07 0.81
C THR A 33 -4.94 -16.81 1.11
N ILE A 34 -4.18 -16.64 0.04
CA ILE A 34 -2.74 -16.39 0.11
C ILE A 34 -2.39 -15.18 -0.74
N ALA A 35 -1.56 -14.29 -0.20
CA ALA A 35 -0.99 -13.16 -0.89
C ALA A 35 0.53 -13.34 -0.97
N ARG A 36 1.09 -13.27 -2.19
CA ARG A 36 2.53 -13.41 -2.44
C ARG A 36 3.02 -12.32 -3.37
N GLY A 37 4.17 -11.74 -3.06
CA GLY A 37 4.79 -10.76 -3.95
C GLY A 37 5.97 -10.05 -3.31
N MET A 38 6.04 -8.73 -3.53
CA MET A 38 7.21 -7.94 -3.18
C MET A 38 6.80 -6.54 -2.70
N ALA A 39 7.53 -6.07 -1.71
CA ALA A 39 7.53 -4.67 -1.32
C ALA A 39 8.88 -4.03 -1.65
N GLN A 40 8.86 -2.78 -2.07
CA GLN A 40 10.03 -1.98 -2.40
C GLN A 40 9.98 -0.65 -1.67
N ASP A 41 11.10 -0.22 -1.09
CA ASP A 41 11.22 1.08 -0.42
C ASP A 41 11.70 2.21 -1.37
N ALA A 42 11.82 3.43 -0.85
CA ALA A 42 12.31 4.57 -1.61
C ALA A 42 13.77 4.46 -2.08
N THR A 43 14.58 3.60 -1.45
CA THR A 43 15.99 3.34 -1.84
C THR A 43 16.10 2.31 -2.97
N GLY A 44 14.99 1.60 -3.24
CA GLY A 44 14.92 0.53 -4.21
C GLY A 44 15.14 -0.85 -3.60
N GLU A 45 15.36 -0.96 -2.28
CA GLU A 45 15.47 -2.23 -1.56
C GLU A 45 14.18 -3.03 -1.71
N ARG A 46 14.29 -4.31 -2.05
CA ARG A 46 13.17 -5.21 -2.31
C ARG A 46 13.12 -6.32 -1.30
N VAL A 47 11.93 -6.60 -0.80
CA VAL A 47 11.68 -7.72 0.11
C VAL A 47 10.51 -8.55 -0.37
N GLN A 48 10.59 -9.85 -0.19
CA GLN A 48 9.46 -10.73 -0.46
C GLN A 48 8.40 -10.54 0.63
N VAL A 49 7.14 -10.60 0.21
CA VAL A 49 5.99 -10.51 1.10
C VAL A 49 5.12 -11.73 0.87
N GLU A 50 4.84 -12.46 1.94
CA GLU A 50 3.90 -13.57 1.96
C GLU A 50 2.97 -13.41 3.16
N ALA A 51 1.68 -13.61 2.93
CA ALA A 51 0.66 -13.56 3.96
C ALA A 51 -0.46 -14.55 3.63
N GLU A 52 -1.01 -15.18 4.66
CA GLU A 52 -2.13 -16.13 4.54
C GLU A 52 -3.27 -15.71 5.47
N GLY A 53 -4.50 -16.05 5.09
CA GLY A 53 -5.68 -15.82 5.91
C GLY A 53 -6.88 -16.62 5.41
N SER A 54 -7.80 -16.94 6.33
CA SER A 54 -9.06 -17.61 5.99
C SER A 54 -10.18 -16.61 5.65
N SER A 55 -9.89 -15.31 5.66
CA SER A 55 -10.81 -14.24 5.27
C SER A 55 -10.06 -13.02 4.74
N PRO A 56 -10.72 -12.13 3.96
CA PRO A 56 -10.09 -10.90 3.45
C PRO A 56 -9.52 -10.00 4.55
N LEU A 57 -10.22 -9.89 5.69
CA LEU A 57 -9.76 -9.07 6.81
C LEU A 57 -8.53 -9.67 7.48
N GLN A 58 -8.50 -10.99 7.70
CA GLN A 58 -7.31 -11.66 8.24
C GLN A 58 -6.10 -11.50 7.33
N LEU A 59 -6.28 -11.64 6.02
CA LEU A 59 -5.22 -11.44 5.04
C LEU A 59 -4.65 -10.02 5.10
N ALA A 60 -5.52 -9.00 5.17
CA ALA A 60 -5.10 -7.62 5.28
C ALA A 60 -4.26 -7.37 6.56
N LEU A 61 -4.70 -7.93 7.70
CA LEU A 61 -3.94 -7.84 8.95
C LEU A 61 -2.59 -8.57 8.85
N ALA A 62 -2.56 -9.75 8.23
CA ALA A 62 -1.34 -10.51 8.00
C ALA A 62 -0.35 -9.76 7.10
N LEU A 63 -0.83 -9.11 6.04
CA LEU A 63 -0.01 -8.26 5.18
C LEU A 63 0.57 -7.05 5.94
N VAL A 64 -0.24 -6.36 6.74
CA VAL A 64 0.25 -5.25 7.58
C VAL A 64 1.34 -5.72 8.53
N LYS A 65 1.18 -6.93 9.11
CA LYS A 65 2.19 -7.53 9.98
C LYS A 65 3.49 -7.84 9.20
N ALA A 66 3.38 -8.49 8.04
CA ALA A 66 4.53 -8.81 7.19
C ALA A 66 5.30 -7.54 6.77
N LEU A 67 4.61 -6.44 6.46
CA LEU A 67 5.24 -5.17 6.10
C LEU A 67 5.92 -4.48 7.30
N ARG A 68 5.42 -4.67 8.53
CA ARG A 68 6.05 -4.13 9.74
C ARG A 68 7.37 -4.82 10.08
N GLU A 69 7.51 -6.08 9.73
CA GLU A 69 8.72 -6.87 9.96
C GLU A 69 9.87 -6.46 9.03
N VAL A 70 9.63 -5.56 8.08
CA VAL A 70 10.63 -5.03 7.14
C VAL A 70 11.16 -3.67 7.64
N PRO A 71 12.40 -3.60 8.15
CA PRO A 71 12.94 -2.38 8.78
C PRO A 71 13.15 -1.22 7.80
N SER A 72 13.39 -1.49 6.52
CA SER A 72 13.54 -0.49 5.45
C SER A 72 12.22 0.19 5.13
N LEU A 73 11.13 -0.57 5.02
CA LEU A 73 9.78 -0.04 4.78
C LEU A 73 9.23 0.73 5.98
N ALA A 74 9.40 0.20 7.20
CA ALA A 74 8.92 0.84 8.43
C ALA A 74 9.50 2.26 8.61
N ARG A 75 10.77 2.49 8.24
CA ARG A 75 11.42 3.81 8.29
C ARG A 75 10.80 4.81 7.31
N GLY A 76 10.39 4.36 6.13
CA GLY A 76 9.68 5.18 5.14
C GLY A 76 8.30 5.63 5.64
N PHE A 77 7.51 4.71 6.19
CA PHE A 77 6.20 5.02 6.77
C PHE A 77 6.28 5.94 8.00
N ALA A 78 7.25 5.73 8.89
CA ALA A 78 7.43 6.56 10.07
C ALA A 78 7.80 8.01 9.73
N LYS A 79 8.60 8.25 8.68
CA LYS A 79 8.92 9.62 8.22
C LYS A 79 7.71 10.38 7.69
N GLY A 80 6.75 9.69 7.06
CA GLY A 80 5.52 10.32 6.57
C GLY A 80 4.49 10.64 7.66
N LEU A 81 4.56 9.94 8.81
CA LEU A 81 3.65 10.12 9.95
C LEU A 81 4.19 11.09 11.00
N LEU A 82 5.47 11.43 10.97
CA LEU A 82 6.00 12.49 11.81
C LEU A 82 5.53 13.84 11.27
N PRO A 83 4.75 14.63 12.05
CA PRO A 83 4.34 15.96 11.62
C PRO A 83 5.61 16.76 11.32
N GLY A 84 5.70 17.24 10.08
CA GLY A 84 6.84 18.00 9.60
C GLY A 84 7.16 19.11 10.58
N ARG A 85 8.36 19.05 11.16
CA ARG A 85 8.92 20.16 11.92
C ARG A 85 9.15 21.29 10.92
N ARG A 86 8.14 22.14 10.74
CA ARG A 86 8.26 23.43 10.05
C ARG A 86 9.43 24.17 10.69
N LYS A 87 10.46 24.44 9.90
CA LYS A 87 11.34 25.59 10.09
C LYS A 87 10.99 26.58 9.00
#